data_AF-A0A0F9FL54-F1
#
_entry.id   AF-A0A0F9FL54-F1
#
_cell.length_a   1.000
_cell.length_b   1.000
_cell.length_c   1.000
_cell.angle_alpha   90.00
_cell.angle_beta   90.00
_cell.angle_gamma   90.00
#
_symmetry.space_group_name_H-M   'P 1'
#
loop_
_entity.id
_entity.type
_entity.pdbx_description
1 polymer ?
#
loop_
_entity_poly.entity_id
_entity_poly.type
_entity_poly.pdbx_seq_one_letter_code
_entity_poly.pdbx_strand_id
1 'polypeptide(L)' 'MLAYFCTPCQFYYQEAELLSSKRCPECRGEMKPRMVLGGQVMGDD' A
#
# COMPACT_ATOMS: atom_id res chain seq x y z
N MET A 1 6.34 4.47 9.18
CA MET A 1 6.09 3.08 8.73
C MET A 1 5.72 3.13 7.26
N LEU A 2 6.27 2.24 6.43
CA LEU A 2 5.90 2.14 5.02
C LEU A 2 4.58 1.38 4.92
N ALA A 3 3.55 2.00 4.34
CA ALA A 3 2.32 1.33 3.97
C ALA A 3 2.29 1.17 2.45
N TYR A 4 1.62 0.13 1.98
CA TYR A 4 1.48 -0.14 0.55
C TYR A 4 0.01 0.01 0.21
N PHE A 5 -0.27 0.92 -0.72
CA PHE A 5 -1.64 1.17 -1.16
C PHE A 5 -1.91 0.43 -2.47
N CYS A 6 -3.02 -0.29 -2.48
CA CYS A 6 -3.53 -0.95 -3.68
C CYS A 6 -4.65 -0.12 -4.29
N THR A 7 -4.43 0.54 -5.42
CA THR A 7 -5.47 1.34 -6.12
C THR A 7 -6.72 0.55 -6.50
N PRO A 8 -6.65 -0.65 -7.10
CA PRO A 8 -7.85 -1.37 -7.52
C PRO A 8 -8.68 -1.89 -6.34
N CYS A 9 -8.04 -2.22 -5.21
CA CYS A 9 -8.73 -2.70 -4.02
C CYS A 9 -9.06 -1.56 -3.02
N GLN A 10 -8.44 -0.39 -3.18
CA GLN A 10 -8.46 0.73 -2.24
C GLN A 10 -8.10 0.35 -0.79
N PHE A 11 -7.27 -0.67 -0.62
CA PHE A 11 -6.81 -1.17 0.68
C PHE A 11 -5.36 -0.79 0.95
N TYR A 12 -5.05 -0.64 2.25
CA TYR A 12 -3.70 -0.45 2.77
C TYR A 12 -3.18 -1.76 3.35
N TYR A 13 -1.93 -2.07 3.05
CA TYR A 13 -1.21 -3.23 3.56
C TYR A 13 0.10 -2.78 4.18
N GLN A 14 0.53 -3.44 5.25
CA GLN A 14 1.85 -3.20 5.81
C GLN A 14 2.92 -3.97 5.04
N GLU A 15 4.16 -3.48 5.08
CA GLU A 15 5.29 -4.20 4.45
C GLU A 15 5.42 -5.64 4.95
N ALA A 16 5.14 -5.88 6.24
CA ALA A 16 5.18 -7.20 6.85
C ALA A 16 4.10 -8.17 6.31
N GLU A 17 2.98 -7.64 5.81
CA GLU A 17 1.89 -8.44 5.22
C GLU A 17 2.17 -8.78 3.75
N LEU A 18 3.05 -8.02 3.11
CA LEU A 18 3.43 -8.23 1.72
C LEU A 18 4.65 -9.15 1.64
N LEU A 19 4.39 -10.45 1.57
CA LEU A 19 5.37 -11.53 1.41
C LEU A 19 6.30 -11.29 0.19
N SER A 20 7.46 -10.63 0.39
CA SER A 20 8.57 -10.34 -0.56
C SER A 20 8.26 -9.70 -1.92
N SER A 21 7.14 -10.03 -2.54
CA SER A 21 6.76 -9.63 -3.90
C SER A 21 6.06 -8.28 -3.96
N LYS A 22 5.77 -7.63 -2.82
CA LYS A 22 5.15 -6.30 -2.72
C LYS A 22 3.91 -6.13 -3.63
N ARG A 23 3.12 -7.22 -3.75
CA ARG A 23 1.94 -7.32 -4.64
C ARG A 23 0.69 -7.56 -3.82
N CYS A 24 -0.45 -7.10 -4.35
CA CYS A 24 -1.72 -7.26 -3.66
C CYS A 24 -2.11 -8.72 -3.49
N PRO A 25 -2.41 -9.20 -2.28
CA PRO A 25 -2.87 -10.57 -2.10
C PRO A 25 -4.23 -10.81 -2.78
N GLU A 26 -5.08 -9.78 -2.85
CA GLU A 26 -6.43 -9.88 -3.42
C GLU A 26 -6.43 -9.87 -4.96
N CYS A 27 -5.85 -8.84 -5.56
CA CYS A 27 -5.93 -8.63 -7.01
C CYS A 27 -4.61 -8.88 -7.76
N ARG A 28 -3.53 -9.22 -7.04
CA ARG A 28 -2.15 -9.34 -7.56
C ARG A 28 -1.63 -8.11 -8.31
N GLY A 29 -2.30 -6.97 -8.14
CA GLY A 29 -1.94 -5.69 -8.72
C GLY A 29 -0.64 -5.15 -8.15
N GLU A 30 0.00 -4.27 -8.92
CA GLU A 30 1.18 -3.55 -8.50
C GLU A 30 0.81 -2.55 -7.39
N MET A 31 1.54 -2.58 -6.28
CA MET A 31 1.31 -1.71 -5.13
C MET A 31 2.43 -0.71 -5.02
N LYS A 32 2.08 0.56 -4.81
CA LYS A 32 3.07 1.60 -4.59
C LYS A 32 3.30 1.79 -3.09
N PRO A 33 4.55 1.79 -2.62
CA PRO A 33 4.86 2.16 -1.25
C PRO A 33 4.48 3.62 -1.04
N ARG A 34 3.58 3.88 -0.09
CA ARG A 34 3.28 5.21 0.43
C ARG A 34 3.86 5.34 1.83
N MET A 35 4.66 6.37 2.05
CA MET A 35 5.02 6.75 3.40
C MET A 35 3.78 7.30 4.10
N VAL A 36 3.37 6.66 5.19
CA VAL A 36 2.35 7.21 6.08
C VAL A 36 3.10 7.88 7.22
N LEU A 37 3.30 9.20 7.10
CA LEU A 37 3.69 10.04 8.23
C LEU A 37 2.41 10.45 8.97
N GLY A 38 2.20 9.88 10.16
CA GLY A 38 1.35 10.47 11.20
C GLY A 38 -0.07 10.87 10.79
N GLY A 39 -0.82 9.99 10.12
CA GLY A 39 -2.28 10.14 9.94
C GLY A 39 -2.74 11.14 8.88
N GLN A 40 -1.85 11.69 8.06
CA GLN A 40 -2.23 12.48 6.89
C GLN A 40 -1.96 11.68 5.62
N VAL A 41 -3.04 11.20 4.99
CA VAL A 41 -3.00 10.67 3.63
C VAL A 41 -2.82 11.90 2.73
N MET A 42 -1.58 12.22 2.37
CA MET A 42 -1.31 13.29 1.40
C MET A 42 -1.84 12.78 0.05
N GLY A 43 -3.03 13.26 -0.32
CA GLY A 43 -3.62 13.06 -1.63
C GLY A 43 -2.82 13.82 -2.67
N ASP A 44 -2.59 13.17 -3.80
CA ASP A 44 -2.04 13.83 -5.00
C ASP A 44 -3.28 14.28 -5.80
N ASP A 45 -3.35 15.59 -6.05
CA ASP A 45 -4.37 16.31 -6.83
C ASP A 45 -4.41 15.84 -8.29
#